data_AF-A0A0N5ARX5-F1
#
_entry.id   AF-A0A0N5ARX5-F1
#
_cell.length_a   1.000
_cell.length_b   1.000
_cell.length_c   1.000
_cell.angle_alpha   90.00
_cell.angle_beta   90.00
_cell.angle_gamma   90.00
#
_symmetry.space_group_name_H-M   'P 1'
#
loop_
_entity.id
_entity.type
_entity.pdbx_description
1 polymer ?
#
loop_
_entity_poly.entity_id
_entity_poly.type
_entity_poly.pdbx_seq_one_letter_code
_entity_poly.pdbx_strand_id
1 'polypeptide(L)'
;MTKYFHLKVQFAIGGWENSQYFTLLTADYERRKILINSILQVIRYYRFDGIDIDWEYPVTGGDVEGSPADRANYVLFIRELRKRFNEYEASNKIDSKLVISFAGAAGQWTLDPGYDLKMLVPYVDFINVMTYDYFGPWKSKWGAHTGPPAPLYFSMPKKFSGKMTADWTMKYYACKLMDTFKLNLGIPFYGRFWKNVGNSADGQDEMWRIADKVDGEFQGGHVAWRDISKNWDLSRTSFHNVSKTPYLWIMEQRKFLGFENPTSIDFKLSYAIEKNLGGLMFWSIDLDDDNDTLLKTATSKDLCHGSTLNWSQKTINYKCSPLKDKRWWTMADSEVLAGMCGRSAPLFNGYYPVCDPDDPGYSCCGKFGYCGSGPEFCDCYECVNYGADPLLLLKQPVKPTVEVQWHTDNASPEKRNRCGPFAPKLDNGKTPICNPDNDKAYCCSNAGYCGNTVHHCECAGCIDYRRKPGSFSYLYFLGRCGPKFPKLPTGKYAICDPESATAYCCSRAGYCGSGEVYCGCSKCVNFKINPNFTWPDTTHPL
;
A
#
# COMPACT_ATOMS: atom_id res chain seq x y z
N MET A 1 -28.08 -27.96 -34.22
CA MET A 1 -26.75 -28.59 -34.09
C MET A 1 -25.78 -27.51 -33.66
N THR A 2 -25.32 -27.51 -32.42
CA THR A 2 -24.30 -26.57 -31.92
C THR A 2 -22.94 -26.98 -32.49
N LYS A 3 -22.32 -26.08 -33.27
CA LYS A 3 -21.08 -26.31 -34.04
C LYS A 3 -19.80 -26.37 -33.16
N TYR A 4 -19.92 -26.12 -31.85
CA TYR A 4 -18.79 -25.97 -30.92
C TYR A 4 -19.01 -26.75 -29.61
N PHE A 5 -18.55 -28.00 -29.55
CA PHE A 5 -18.79 -28.91 -28.41
C PHE A 5 -18.07 -28.54 -27.11
N HIS A 6 -17.08 -27.65 -27.18
CA HIS A 6 -16.32 -27.18 -26.01
C HIS A 6 -16.85 -25.86 -25.44
N LEU A 7 -17.77 -25.18 -26.13
CA LEU A 7 -18.34 -23.92 -25.65
C LEU A 7 -19.32 -24.18 -24.51
N LYS A 8 -19.16 -23.41 -23.43
CA LYS A 8 -20.09 -23.35 -22.30
C LYS A 8 -20.78 -22.00 -22.29
N VAL A 9 -22.08 -21.99 -22.07
CA VAL A 9 -22.87 -20.75 -22.02
C VAL A 9 -23.47 -20.60 -20.64
N GLN A 10 -23.08 -19.54 -19.93
CA GLN A 10 -23.69 -19.10 -18.68
C GLN A 10 -24.53 -17.85 -18.97
N PHE A 11 -25.51 -17.57 -18.11
CA PHE A 11 -26.10 -16.24 -18.03
C PHE A 11 -25.61 -15.56 -16.75
N ALA A 12 -25.38 -14.26 -16.82
CA ALA A 12 -25.05 -13.44 -15.67
C ALA A 12 -26.33 -12.87 -15.04
N ILE A 13 -26.37 -12.75 -13.72
CA ILE A 13 -27.39 -11.97 -13.01
C ILE A 13 -26.72 -10.85 -12.23
N GLY A 14 -27.33 -9.66 -12.25
CA GLY A 14 -26.77 -8.45 -11.64
C GLY A 14 -26.21 -7.49 -12.68
N GLY A 15 -24.93 -7.15 -12.54
CA GLY A 15 -24.28 -6.02 -13.19
C GLY A 15 -24.52 -4.72 -12.43
N TRP A 16 -23.89 -3.65 -12.91
CA TRP A 16 -23.95 -2.32 -12.33
C TRP A 16 -25.39 -1.85 -12.02
N GLU A 17 -26.33 -2.03 -12.95
CA GLU A 17 -27.71 -1.49 -12.83
C GLU A 17 -28.71 -2.40 -12.10
N ASN A 18 -28.39 -3.68 -11.85
CA ASN A 18 -29.33 -4.64 -11.23
C ASN A 18 -28.84 -5.23 -9.89
N SER A 19 -27.72 -4.73 -9.35
CA SER A 19 -27.15 -5.24 -8.10
C SER A 19 -27.91 -4.83 -6.82
N GLN A 20 -28.78 -3.82 -6.89
CA GLN A 20 -29.63 -3.33 -5.80
C GLN A 20 -30.57 -4.39 -5.20
N TYR A 21 -30.87 -5.46 -5.93
CA TYR A 21 -31.77 -6.52 -5.44
C TYR A 21 -31.08 -7.56 -4.56
N PHE A 22 -29.76 -7.72 -4.65
CA PHE A 22 -29.05 -8.82 -3.98
C PHE A 22 -29.11 -8.73 -2.46
N THR A 23 -28.93 -7.55 -1.85
CA THR A 23 -28.99 -7.37 -0.39
C THR A 23 -30.29 -7.92 0.18
N LEU A 24 -31.43 -7.57 -0.42
CA LEU A 24 -32.75 -8.03 0.03
C LEU A 24 -32.97 -9.53 -0.18
N LEU A 25 -32.55 -10.05 -1.33
CA LEU A 25 -32.77 -11.43 -1.74
C LEU A 25 -31.86 -12.41 -0.99
N THR A 26 -30.65 -11.98 -0.63
CA THR A 26 -29.65 -12.84 0.03
C THR A 26 -29.75 -12.81 1.56
N ALA A 27 -30.38 -11.81 2.16
CA ALA A 27 -30.51 -11.67 3.61
C ALA A 27 -31.39 -12.74 4.28
N ASP A 28 -32.36 -13.31 3.56
CA ASP A 28 -33.33 -14.27 4.11
C ASP A 28 -33.22 -15.65 3.44
N TYR A 29 -33.37 -16.71 4.24
CA TYR A 29 -33.24 -18.08 3.74
C TYR A 29 -34.32 -18.46 2.71
N GLU A 30 -35.58 -18.10 2.95
CA GLU A 30 -36.66 -18.46 2.02
C GLU A 30 -36.54 -17.66 0.72
N ARG A 31 -36.11 -16.39 0.79
CA ARG A 31 -35.81 -15.60 -0.42
C ARG A 31 -34.64 -16.16 -1.21
N ARG A 32 -33.54 -16.54 -0.55
CA ARG A 32 -32.41 -17.22 -1.22
C ARG A 32 -32.86 -18.48 -1.92
N LYS A 33 -33.67 -19.31 -1.25
CA LYS A 33 -34.23 -20.54 -1.82
C LYS A 33 -35.11 -20.27 -3.05
N ILE A 34 -35.93 -19.22 -3.03
CA ILE A 34 -36.73 -18.82 -4.21
C ILE A 34 -35.79 -18.43 -5.35
N LEU A 35 -34.84 -17.52 -5.12
CA LEU A 35 -33.87 -17.07 -6.12
C LEU A 35 -33.08 -18.25 -6.72
N ILE A 36 -32.54 -19.13 -5.88
CA ILE A 36 -31.78 -20.32 -6.29
C ILE A 36 -32.63 -21.24 -7.18
N ASN A 37 -33.90 -21.46 -6.83
CA ASN A 37 -34.79 -22.28 -7.65
C ASN A 37 -35.14 -21.60 -8.98
N SER A 38 -35.32 -20.27 -8.98
CA SER A 38 -35.53 -19.50 -10.22
C SER A 38 -34.32 -19.57 -11.15
N ILE A 39 -33.10 -19.42 -10.62
CA ILE A 39 -31.85 -19.60 -11.38
C ILE A 39 -31.84 -20.98 -12.04
N LEU A 40 -32.12 -22.04 -11.28
CA LEU A 40 -32.15 -23.40 -11.83
C LEU A 40 -33.25 -23.57 -12.88
N GLN A 41 -34.41 -22.93 -12.72
CA GLN A 41 -35.47 -22.96 -13.73
C GLN A 41 -35.01 -22.31 -15.04
N VAL A 42 -34.32 -21.17 -14.99
CA VAL A 42 -33.74 -20.51 -16.17
C VAL A 42 -32.70 -21.39 -16.84
N ILE A 43 -31.77 -21.97 -16.06
CA ILE A 43 -30.79 -22.96 -16.56
C ILE A 43 -31.48 -24.08 -17.33
N ARG A 44 -32.55 -24.66 -16.77
CA ARG A 44 -33.27 -25.78 -17.38
C ARG A 44 -34.04 -25.38 -18.63
N TYR A 45 -34.71 -24.23 -18.59
CA TYR A 45 -35.55 -23.76 -19.67
C TYR A 45 -34.72 -23.40 -20.90
N TYR A 46 -33.65 -22.63 -20.71
CA TYR A 46 -32.77 -22.17 -21.79
C TYR A 46 -31.57 -23.09 -22.06
N ARG A 47 -31.38 -24.13 -21.25
CA ARG A 47 -30.27 -25.09 -21.32
C ARG A 47 -28.89 -24.44 -21.20
N PHE A 48 -28.75 -23.48 -20.28
CA PHE A 48 -27.45 -22.93 -19.91
C PHE A 48 -26.58 -23.97 -19.19
N ASP A 49 -25.27 -23.84 -19.31
CA ASP A 49 -24.28 -24.68 -18.61
C ASP A 49 -24.00 -24.19 -17.19
N GLY A 50 -24.56 -23.05 -16.78
CA GLY A 50 -24.31 -22.48 -15.47
C GLY A 50 -24.79 -21.04 -15.32
N ILE A 51 -24.26 -20.38 -14.31
CA ILE A 51 -24.59 -19.02 -13.89
C ILE A 51 -23.33 -18.25 -13.53
N ASP A 52 -23.27 -16.97 -13.88
CA ASP A 52 -22.31 -16.01 -13.33
C ASP A 52 -23.04 -15.03 -12.40
N ILE A 53 -22.48 -14.79 -11.21
CA ILE A 53 -23.05 -13.85 -10.24
C ILE A 53 -22.28 -12.55 -10.30
N ASP A 54 -22.91 -11.51 -10.80
CA ASP A 54 -22.32 -10.21 -10.99
C ASP A 54 -22.92 -9.20 -10.00
N TRP A 55 -22.61 -9.39 -8.71
CA TRP A 55 -23.04 -8.46 -7.66
C TRP A 55 -22.02 -7.33 -7.54
N GLU A 56 -22.39 -6.14 -7.99
CA GLU A 56 -21.62 -4.90 -7.97
C GLU A 56 -22.24 -3.85 -7.03
N TYR A 57 -21.87 -3.80 -5.74
CA TYR A 57 -21.02 -4.74 -5.02
C TYR A 57 -21.65 -5.06 -3.66
N PRO A 58 -21.38 -6.24 -3.06
CA PRO A 58 -21.79 -6.50 -1.69
C PRO A 58 -21.18 -5.45 -0.75
N VAL A 59 -21.98 -4.94 0.18
CA VAL A 59 -21.60 -3.92 1.17
C VAL A 59 -21.39 -2.51 0.58
N THR A 60 -20.45 -2.29 -0.35
CA THR A 60 -20.07 -0.92 -0.74
C THR A 60 -19.47 -0.79 -2.14
N GLY A 61 -19.63 0.40 -2.76
CA GLY A 61 -18.95 0.79 -3.99
C GLY A 61 -19.70 0.53 -5.30
N GLY A 62 -20.90 -0.06 -5.24
CA GLY A 62 -21.79 -0.23 -6.40
C GLY A 62 -22.59 1.03 -6.70
N ASP A 63 -23.52 0.94 -7.66
CA ASP A 63 -24.49 2.01 -7.93
C ASP A 63 -25.37 2.30 -6.69
N VAL A 64 -25.63 1.26 -5.89
CA VAL A 64 -26.33 1.32 -4.62
C VAL A 64 -25.49 0.67 -3.53
N GLU A 65 -25.37 1.32 -2.37
CA GLU A 65 -24.70 0.77 -1.20
C GLU A 65 -25.49 -0.41 -0.60
N GLY A 66 -24.75 -1.41 -0.11
CA GLY A 66 -25.31 -2.61 0.51
C GLY A 66 -25.36 -2.54 2.03
N SER A 67 -25.43 -3.70 2.67
CA SER A 67 -25.38 -3.85 4.12
C SER A 67 -24.12 -4.62 4.54
N PRO A 68 -23.52 -4.37 5.72
CA PRO A 68 -22.39 -5.16 6.21
C PRO A 68 -22.66 -6.68 6.28
N ALA A 69 -23.94 -7.08 6.41
CA ALA A 69 -24.34 -8.49 6.41
C ALA A 69 -24.17 -9.17 5.04
N ASP A 70 -24.11 -8.40 3.96
CA ASP A 70 -24.01 -8.89 2.57
C ASP A 70 -22.79 -9.79 2.39
N ARG A 71 -21.66 -9.46 3.04
CA ARG A 71 -20.44 -10.28 3.01
C ARG A 71 -20.68 -11.73 3.41
N ALA A 72 -21.45 -11.96 4.48
CA ALA A 72 -21.79 -13.31 4.95
C ALA A 72 -22.95 -13.92 4.14
N ASN A 73 -23.95 -13.11 3.80
CA ASN A 73 -25.10 -13.54 3.01
C ASN A 73 -24.69 -14.02 1.62
N TYR A 74 -23.67 -13.42 1.01
CA TYR A 74 -23.16 -13.82 -0.28
C TYR A 74 -22.56 -15.24 -0.22
N VAL A 75 -21.79 -15.55 0.84
CA VAL A 75 -21.28 -16.90 1.09
C VAL A 75 -22.42 -17.91 1.25
N LEU A 76 -23.45 -17.57 2.04
CA LEU A 76 -24.61 -18.44 2.23
C LEU A 76 -25.30 -18.73 0.90
N PHE A 77 -25.55 -17.69 0.11
CA PHE A 77 -26.18 -17.80 -1.21
C PHE A 77 -25.40 -18.71 -2.16
N ILE A 78 -24.10 -18.47 -2.37
CA ILE A 78 -23.30 -19.28 -3.29
C ILE A 78 -23.19 -20.74 -2.80
N ARG A 79 -23.02 -20.96 -1.49
CA ARG A 79 -22.97 -22.31 -0.91
C ARG A 79 -24.28 -23.07 -1.13
N GLU A 80 -25.42 -22.42 -0.87
CA GLU A 80 -26.75 -23.01 -1.06
C GLU A 80 -27.04 -23.26 -2.54
N LEU A 81 -26.61 -22.35 -3.44
CA LEU A 81 -26.70 -22.50 -4.88
C LEU A 81 -25.91 -23.72 -5.38
N ARG A 82 -24.64 -23.86 -4.97
CA ARG A 82 -23.82 -25.04 -5.30
C ARG A 82 -24.45 -26.33 -4.81
N LYS A 83 -24.95 -26.35 -3.56
CA LYS A 83 -25.65 -27.51 -3.00
C LYS A 83 -26.84 -27.89 -3.88
N ARG A 84 -27.67 -26.92 -4.26
CA ARG A 84 -28.86 -27.15 -5.09
C ARG A 84 -28.52 -27.69 -6.48
N PHE A 85 -27.43 -27.20 -7.09
CA PHE A 85 -26.95 -27.69 -8.39
C PHE A 85 -26.50 -29.15 -8.28
N ASN A 86 -25.68 -29.49 -7.29
CA ASN A 86 -25.24 -30.87 -7.07
C ASN A 86 -26.43 -31.83 -6.85
N GLU A 87 -27.44 -31.41 -6.09
CA GLU A 87 -28.67 -32.21 -5.90
C GLU A 87 -29.45 -32.41 -7.21
N TYR A 88 -29.52 -31.37 -8.05
CA TYR A 88 -30.18 -31.45 -9.35
C TYR A 88 -29.43 -32.39 -10.30
N GLU A 89 -28.12 -32.25 -10.39
CA GLU A 89 -27.25 -33.10 -11.23
C GLU A 89 -27.38 -34.57 -10.84
N ALA A 90 -27.27 -34.88 -9.54
CA ALA A 90 -27.41 -36.23 -9.02
C ALA A 90 -28.79 -36.83 -9.28
N SER A 91 -29.86 -36.06 -9.04
CA SER A 91 -31.25 -36.54 -9.21
C SER A 91 -31.62 -36.79 -10.67
N ASN A 92 -30.96 -36.11 -11.60
CA ASN A 92 -31.24 -36.21 -13.04
C ASN A 92 -30.15 -36.98 -13.81
N LYS A 93 -29.16 -37.55 -13.12
CA LYS A 93 -28.02 -38.28 -13.72
C LYS A 93 -27.32 -37.44 -14.80
N ILE A 94 -27.07 -36.18 -14.49
CA ILE A 94 -26.34 -35.26 -15.38
C ILE A 94 -24.86 -35.43 -15.06
N ASP A 95 -24.09 -35.93 -16.03
CA ASP A 95 -22.64 -36.14 -15.86
C ASP A 95 -21.83 -34.84 -15.89
N SER A 96 -22.37 -33.78 -16.50
CA SER A 96 -21.72 -32.47 -16.57
C SER A 96 -22.10 -31.58 -15.40
N LYS A 97 -21.09 -31.09 -14.67
CA LYS A 97 -21.25 -30.10 -13.60
C LYS A 97 -21.73 -28.75 -14.16
N LEU A 98 -22.76 -28.18 -13.55
CA LEU A 98 -23.22 -26.81 -13.76
C LEU A 98 -22.19 -25.84 -13.20
N VAL A 99 -21.76 -24.90 -14.03
CA VAL A 99 -20.72 -23.93 -13.71
C VAL A 99 -21.30 -22.82 -12.84
N ILE A 100 -20.57 -22.46 -11.78
CA ILE A 100 -20.83 -21.25 -11.02
C ILE A 100 -19.58 -20.40 -11.06
N SER A 101 -19.70 -19.18 -11.54
CA SER A 101 -18.67 -18.15 -11.46
C SER A 101 -19.22 -16.88 -10.82
N PHE A 102 -18.34 -15.94 -10.52
CA PHE A 102 -18.76 -14.59 -10.13
C PHE A 102 -17.79 -13.54 -10.65
N ALA A 103 -18.31 -12.34 -10.86
CA ALA A 103 -17.51 -11.16 -11.16
C ALA A 103 -16.91 -10.56 -9.87
N GLY A 104 -15.58 -10.49 -9.83
CA GLY A 104 -14.83 -9.99 -8.68
C GLY A 104 -14.42 -8.53 -8.86
N ALA A 105 -14.59 -7.70 -7.83
CA ALA A 105 -14.15 -6.31 -7.84
C ALA A 105 -12.63 -6.17 -8.03
N ALA A 106 -12.18 -5.08 -8.66
CA ALA A 106 -10.75 -4.78 -8.74
C ALA A 106 -10.18 -4.12 -7.47
N GLY A 107 -10.93 -3.20 -6.86
CA GLY A 107 -10.42 -2.37 -5.77
C GLY A 107 -10.43 -3.06 -4.41
N GLN A 108 -9.32 -2.97 -3.66
CA GLN A 108 -9.23 -3.48 -2.28
C GLN A 108 -10.36 -2.98 -1.38
N TRP A 109 -10.73 -1.70 -1.53
CA TRP A 109 -11.72 -1.02 -0.71
C TRP A 109 -13.12 -1.61 -0.86
N THR A 110 -13.42 -2.27 -1.98
CA THR A 110 -14.67 -3.00 -2.20
C THR A 110 -14.52 -4.48 -1.85
N LEU A 111 -13.36 -5.06 -2.17
CA LEU A 111 -13.09 -6.48 -1.92
C LEU A 111 -13.12 -6.88 -0.45
N ASP A 112 -12.39 -6.14 0.40
CA ASP A 112 -12.25 -6.47 1.81
C ASP A 112 -13.57 -6.48 2.59
N PRO A 113 -14.44 -5.45 2.45
CA PRO A 113 -15.75 -5.48 3.08
C PRO A 113 -16.74 -6.41 2.37
N GLY A 114 -16.71 -6.54 1.04
CA GLY A 114 -17.75 -7.25 0.29
C GLY A 114 -17.56 -8.76 0.16
N TYR A 115 -16.32 -9.25 0.13
CA TYR A 115 -16.02 -10.61 -0.33
C TYR A 115 -15.26 -11.42 0.73
N ASP A 116 -15.89 -12.49 1.23
CA ASP A 116 -15.15 -13.52 1.96
C ASP A 116 -14.60 -14.57 0.98
N LEU A 117 -13.52 -14.20 0.28
CA LEU A 117 -12.93 -15.00 -0.79
C LEU A 117 -12.63 -16.46 -0.36
N LYS A 118 -12.11 -16.67 0.86
CA LYS A 118 -11.80 -18.02 1.38
C LYS A 118 -13.04 -18.88 1.56
N MET A 119 -14.17 -18.26 1.90
CA MET A 119 -15.44 -18.94 2.10
C MET A 119 -16.27 -19.06 0.81
N LEU A 120 -16.05 -18.18 -0.18
CA LEU A 120 -16.72 -18.22 -1.50
C LEU A 120 -16.10 -19.25 -2.45
N VAL A 121 -14.77 -19.23 -2.59
CA VAL A 121 -14.04 -20.00 -3.61
C VAL A 121 -14.23 -21.52 -3.59
N PRO A 122 -14.50 -22.18 -2.44
CA PRO A 122 -14.83 -23.60 -2.43
C PRO A 122 -16.10 -23.96 -3.22
N TYR A 123 -17.00 -23.00 -3.46
CA TYR A 123 -18.32 -23.24 -4.06
C TYR A 123 -18.44 -22.79 -5.52
N VAL A 124 -17.47 -22.04 -6.03
CA VAL A 124 -17.41 -21.60 -7.43
C VAL A 124 -16.32 -22.33 -8.21
N ASP A 125 -16.47 -22.37 -9.53
CA ASP A 125 -15.51 -22.98 -10.45
C ASP A 125 -14.35 -22.02 -10.74
N PHE A 126 -14.66 -20.75 -11.04
CA PHE A 126 -13.67 -19.69 -11.26
C PHE A 126 -14.26 -18.31 -10.94
N ILE A 127 -13.39 -17.30 -10.93
CA ILE A 127 -13.69 -15.89 -10.66
C ILE A 127 -13.29 -15.09 -11.89
N ASN A 128 -14.21 -14.29 -12.39
CA ASN A 128 -13.95 -13.31 -13.44
C ASN A 128 -13.57 -11.99 -12.77
N VAL A 129 -12.27 -11.72 -12.58
CA VAL A 129 -11.84 -10.51 -11.88
C VAL A 129 -11.92 -9.33 -12.85
N MET A 130 -12.73 -8.32 -12.52
CA MET A 130 -12.95 -7.13 -13.34
C MET A 130 -11.76 -6.18 -13.24
N THR A 131 -10.59 -6.61 -13.74
CA THR A 131 -9.32 -5.85 -13.73
C THR A 131 -9.31 -4.71 -14.74
N TYR A 132 -10.35 -3.89 -14.71
CA TYR A 132 -10.57 -2.68 -15.49
C TYR A 132 -11.33 -1.66 -14.64
N ASP A 133 -11.67 -0.51 -15.22
CA ASP A 133 -12.31 0.62 -14.52
C ASP A 133 -11.53 1.17 -13.33
N TYR A 134 -10.21 1.08 -13.39
CA TYR A 134 -9.34 1.77 -12.42
C TYR A 134 -9.41 3.29 -12.59
N PHE A 135 -9.51 3.79 -13.82
CA PHE A 135 -9.55 5.24 -14.11
C PHE A 135 -10.73 5.59 -15.00
N GLY A 136 -11.42 6.68 -14.67
CA GLY A 136 -12.41 7.30 -15.54
C GLY A 136 -12.82 8.69 -15.05
N PRO A 137 -13.72 9.36 -15.80
CA PRO A 137 -14.12 10.74 -15.57
C PRO A 137 -15.18 10.85 -14.47
N TRP A 138 -14.93 10.24 -13.30
CA TRP A 138 -15.79 10.30 -12.13
C TRP A 138 -15.10 11.00 -10.97
N LYS A 139 -15.90 11.32 -9.95
CA LYS A 139 -15.39 11.89 -8.70
C LYS A 139 -14.55 10.86 -7.96
N SER A 140 -13.30 11.20 -7.66
CA SER A 140 -12.37 10.38 -6.89
C SER A 140 -11.72 11.22 -5.79
N LYS A 141 -11.34 10.59 -4.67
CA LYS A 141 -10.57 11.24 -3.59
C LYS A 141 -9.21 11.77 -4.06
N TRP A 142 -8.69 11.20 -5.14
CA TRP A 142 -7.45 11.64 -5.76
C TRP A 142 -7.69 12.67 -6.87
N GLY A 143 -8.94 13.13 -7.11
CA GLY A 143 -9.31 13.90 -8.30
C GLY A 143 -9.47 13.02 -9.55
N ALA A 144 -10.04 13.57 -10.64
CA ALA A 144 -10.13 12.85 -11.91
C ALA A 144 -8.80 12.92 -12.65
N HIS A 145 -7.85 12.13 -12.17
CA HIS A 145 -6.68 11.85 -12.95
C HIS A 145 -7.06 11.04 -14.18
N THR A 146 -6.49 11.42 -15.32
CA THR A 146 -6.55 10.60 -16.53
C THR A 146 -5.80 9.29 -16.31
N GLY A 147 -6.13 8.29 -17.09
CA GLY A 147 -5.44 7.02 -17.09
C GLY A 147 -6.11 5.99 -18.00
N PRO A 148 -5.48 4.85 -18.23
CA PRO A 148 -6.09 3.76 -18.97
C PRO A 148 -7.15 3.06 -18.08
N PRO A 149 -8.18 2.43 -18.67
CA PRO A 149 -9.17 1.68 -17.89
C PRO A 149 -8.52 0.50 -17.15
N ALA A 150 -7.45 -0.09 -17.69
CA ALA A 150 -6.85 -1.32 -17.18
C ALA A 150 -5.31 -1.37 -17.23
N PRO A 151 -4.59 -0.49 -16.50
CA PRO A 151 -3.13 -0.54 -16.44
C PRO A 151 -2.65 -1.88 -15.89
N LEU A 152 -1.67 -2.50 -16.57
CA LEU A 152 -1.13 -3.78 -16.13
C LEU A 152 -0.26 -3.60 -14.88
N TYR A 153 0.66 -2.65 -14.91
CA TYR A 153 1.60 -2.36 -13.81
C TYR A 153 1.49 -0.94 -13.27
N PHE A 154 2.05 -0.74 -12.08
CA PHE A 154 2.06 0.56 -11.42
C PHE A 154 3.05 1.51 -12.07
N SER A 155 2.58 2.72 -12.36
CA SER A 155 3.42 3.81 -12.85
C SER A 155 2.83 5.18 -12.54
N MET A 156 1.90 5.26 -11.58
CA MET A 156 1.18 6.49 -11.28
C MET A 156 2.08 7.45 -10.49
N PRO A 157 1.75 8.76 -10.47
CA PRO A 157 2.54 9.76 -9.77
C PRO A 157 2.71 9.46 -8.27
N LYS A 158 3.71 10.12 -7.68
CA LYS A 158 3.90 10.10 -6.23
C LYS A 158 2.60 10.50 -5.52
N LYS A 159 2.35 9.88 -4.37
CA LYS A 159 1.13 10.02 -3.56
C LYS A 159 -0.08 9.18 -4.00
N PHE A 160 -0.02 8.52 -5.15
CA PHE A 160 -1.06 7.56 -5.53
C PHE A 160 -0.87 6.21 -4.85
N SER A 161 -1.98 5.56 -4.54
CA SER A 161 -1.94 4.14 -4.18
C SER A 161 -1.53 3.32 -5.40
N GLY A 162 -0.55 2.44 -5.24
CA GLY A 162 -0.13 1.51 -6.29
C GLY A 162 -1.08 0.33 -6.51
N LYS A 163 -2.24 0.36 -5.86
CA LYS A 163 -3.23 -0.72 -5.84
C LYS A 163 -4.23 -0.68 -6.99
N MET A 164 -4.09 0.29 -7.89
CA MET A 164 -5.04 0.52 -9.00
C MET A 164 -4.51 -0.06 -10.32
N THR A 165 -4.11 -1.33 -10.30
CA THR A 165 -3.52 -2.02 -11.46
C THR A 165 -3.99 -3.47 -11.50
N ALA A 166 -4.00 -4.06 -12.69
CA ALA A 166 -4.31 -5.47 -12.86
C ALA A 166 -3.32 -6.36 -12.09
N ASP A 167 -2.02 -6.04 -12.11
CA ASP A 167 -1.03 -6.85 -11.40
C ASP A 167 -1.26 -6.89 -9.89
N TRP A 168 -1.53 -5.73 -9.30
CA TRP A 168 -1.83 -5.66 -7.88
C TRP A 168 -3.06 -6.48 -7.51
N THR A 169 -4.15 -6.30 -8.25
CA THR A 169 -5.42 -6.98 -7.99
C THR A 169 -5.25 -8.49 -8.11
N MET A 170 -4.62 -8.98 -9.18
CA MET A 170 -4.42 -10.41 -9.37
C MET A 170 -3.51 -11.02 -8.31
N LYS A 171 -2.44 -10.30 -7.92
CA LYS A 171 -1.59 -10.67 -6.78
C LYS A 171 -2.40 -10.78 -5.49
N TYR A 172 -3.29 -9.81 -5.24
CA TYR A 172 -4.12 -9.78 -4.04
C TYR A 172 -5.01 -11.02 -3.93
N TYR A 173 -5.75 -11.34 -5.01
CA TYR A 173 -6.56 -12.56 -5.09
C TYR A 173 -5.71 -13.82 -4.92
N ALA A 174 -4.62 -13.94 -5.67
CA ALA A 174 -3.74 -15.10 -5.64
C ALA A 174 -3.18 -15.37 -4.24
N CYS A 175 -2.73 -14.33 -3.54
CA CYS A 175 -2.17 -14.44 -2.19
C CYS A 175 -3.23 -14.71 -1.10
N LYS A 176 -4.49 -14.28 -1.30
CA LYS A 176 -5.59 -14.59 -0.37
C LYS A 176 -6.09 -16.03 -0.52
N LEU A 177 -6.15 -16.50 -1.76
CA LEU A 177 -6.71 -17.80 -2.12
C LEU A 177 -5.68 -18.93 -2.09
N MET A 178 -4.42 -18.59 -2.35
CA MET A 178 -3.37 -19.55 -2.66
C MET A 178 -3.73 -20.47 -3.84
N ASP A 179 -4.47 -19.93 -4.83
CA ASP A 179 -4.93 -20.64 -6.02
C ASP A 179 -5.12 -19.66 -7.18
N THR A 180 -4.24 -19.73 -8.19
CA THR A 180 -4.29 -18.87 -9.38
C THR A 180 -5.16 -19.46 -10.50
N PHE A 181 -5.38 -20.79 -10.50
CA PHE A 181 -6.10 -21.49 -11.56
C PHE A 181 -7.60 -21.18 -11.60
N LYS A 182 -8.13 -20.60 -10.53
CA LYS A 182 -9.52 -20.12 -10.48
C LYS A 182 -9.67 -18.65 -10.87
N LEU A 183 -8.60 -17.97 -11.25
CA LEU A 183 -8.62 -16.53 -11.50
C LEU A 183 -8.53 -16.23 -12.98
N ASN A 184 -9.57 -15.58 -13.52
CA ASN A 184 -9.56 -15.06 -14.88
C ASN A 184 -9.27 -13.55 -14.85
N LEU A 185 -8.30 -13.11 -15.65
CA LEU A 185 -7.95 -11.70 -15.81
C LEU A 185 -8.95 -11.01 -16.76
N GLY A 186 -9.60 -9.95 -16.29
CA GLY A 186 -10.52 -9.13 -17.08
C GLY A 186 -9.82 -8.14 -18.02
N ILE A 187 -10.27 -8.07 -19.27
CA ILE A 187 -9.76 -7.17 -20.30
C ILE A 187 -10.92 -6.36 -20.90
N PRO A 188 -10.87 -5.01 -20.87
CA PRO A 188 -11.91 -4.17 -21.45
C PRO A 188 -11.70 -4.00 -22.96
N PHE A 189 -12.73 -4.23 -23.77
CA PHE A 189 -12.75 -3.95 -25.21
C PHE A 189 -13.22 -2.51 -25.51
N TYR A 190 -12.94 -1.60 -24.59
CA TYR A 190 -13.28 -0.18 -24.67
C TYR A 190 -12.15 0.67 -24.10
N GLY A 191 -12.18 1.96 -24.42
CA GLY A 191 -11.37 2.97 -23.77
C GLY A 191 -12.21 3.89 -22.90
N ARG A 192 -11.54 4.62 -22.00
CA ARG A 192 -12.12 5.72 -21.21
C ARG A 192 -11.45 7.02 -21.57
N PHE A 193 -12.26 8.07 -21.70
CA PHE A 193 -11.78 9.38 -22.13
C PHE A 193 -12.24 10.51 -21.23
N TRP A 194 -11.46 11.58 -21.25
CA TRP A 194 -11.69 12.83 -20.53
C TRP A 194 -11.66 14.01 -21.50
N LYS A 195 -12.41 15.05 -21.17
CA LYS A 195 -12.34 16.38 -21.75
C LYS A 195 -11.82 17.36 -20.68
N ASN A 196 -11.47 18.57 -21.10
CA ASN A 196 -10.97 19.63 -20.23
C ASN A 196 -9.71 19.23 -19.44
N VAL A 197 -8.89 18.36 -20.03
CA VAL A 197 -7.67 17.87 -19.41
C VAL A 197 -6.62 18.97 -19.36
N GLY A 198 -6.08 19.18 -18.17
CA GLY A 198 -5.07 20.19 -17.86
C GLY A 198 -3.64 19.65 -17.98
N ASN A 199 -2.81 20.04 -17.01
CA ASN A 199 -1.39 19.72 -16.99
C ASN A 199 -1.11 18.28 -16.54
N SER A 200 0.09 17.79 -16.90
CA SER A 200 0.64 16.56 -16.33
C SER A 200 0.72 16.68 -14.80
N ALA A 201 0.41 15.59 -14.11
CA ALA A 201 0.38 15.51 -12.66
C ALA A 201 1.79 15.60 -12.03
N ASP A 202 2.82 15.17 -12.75
CA ASP A 202 4.22 15.21 -12.31
C ASP A 202 5.15 16.03 -13.24
N GLY A 203 4.62 16.54 -14.35
CA GLY A 203 5.34 17.34 -15.33
C GLY A 203 6.26 16.55 -16.27
N GLN A 204 6.25 15.22 -16.20
CA GLN A 204 7.13 14.34 -16.99
C GLN A 204 6.35 13.29 -17.77
N ASP A 205 5.31 12.71 -17.17
CA ASP A 205 4.48 11.69 -17.79
C ASP A 205 3.16 12.28 -18.30
N GLU A 206 2.92 12.13 -19.61
CA GLU A 206 1.72 12.63 -20.28
C GLU A 206 0.51 11.69 -20.12
N MET A 207 0.70 10.46 -19.60
CA MET A 207 -0.37 9.53 -19.25
C MET A 207 -1.23 10.06 -18.09
N TRP A 208 -0.57 10.61 -17.06
CA TRP A 208 -1.21 11.01 -15.81
C TRP A 208 -1.37 12.53 -15.78
N ARG A 209 -2.57 12.99 -16.11
CA ARG A 209 -2.95 14.42 -16.14
C ARG A 209 -4.15 14.65 -15.25
N ILE A 210 -4.42 15.91 -14.93
CA ILE A 210 -5.58 16.29 -14.12
C ILE A 210 -6.65 16.87 -15.03
N ALA A 211 -7.87 16.32 -14.98
CA ALA A 211 -9.01 16.91 -15.68
C ALA A 211 -9.67 18.00 -14.84
N ASP A 212 -10.04 19.12 -15.48
CA ASP A 212 -10.79 20.19 -14.84
C ASP A 212 -12.29 19.88 -14.88
N LYS A 213 -13.00 20.30 -13.83
CA LYS A 213 -14.46 20.20 -13.76
C LYS A 213 -15.12 21.28 -14.59
N VAL A 214 -16.26 20.94 -15.19
CA VAL A 214 -17.20 21.89 -15.78
C VAL A 214 -18.53 21.69 -15.08
N ASP A 215 -19.06 22.77 -14.49
CA ASP A 215 -20.30 22.76 -13.71
C ASP A 215 -20.30 21.71 -12.58
N GLY A 216 -19.16 21.52 -11.93
CA GLY A 216 -19.00 20.59 -10.81
C GLY A 216 -18.67 19.14 -11.20
N GLU A 217 -18.79 18.81 -12.48
CA GLU A 217 -18.65 17.44 -13.01
C GLU A 217 -17.42 17.28 -13.91
N PHE A 218 -16.87 16.07 -13.91
CA PHE A 218 -15.81 15.69 -14.84
C PHE A 218 -16.43 15.26 -16.17
N GLN A 219 -15.93 15.82 -17.26
CA GLN A 219 -16.48 15.56 -18.59
C GLN A 219 -15.71 14.43 -19.27
N GLY A 220 -16.41 13.43 -19.77
CA GLY A 220 -15.79 12.27 -20.39
C GLY A 220 -16.77 11.14 -20.66
N GLY A 221 -16.25 9.94 -20.89
CA GLY A 221 -17.06 8.74 -21.05
C GLY A 221 -16.21 7.52 -21.36
N HIS A 222 -16.84 6.52 -21.98
CA HIS A 222 -16.17 5.37 -22.58
C HIS A 222 -16.44 5.33 -24.08
N VAL A 223 -15.63 4.57 -24.82
CA VAL A 223 -15.78 4.34 -26.26
C VAL A 223 -15.39 2.92 -26.59
N ALA A 224 -16.26 2.18 -27.29
CA ALA A 224 -15.99 0.82 -27.76
C ALA A 224 -14.79 0.79 -28.71
N TRP A 225 -13.98 -0.28 -28.71
CA TRP A 225 -12.83 -0.43 -29.61
C TRP A 225 -13.20 -0.17 -31.07
N ARG A 226 -14.30 -0.76 -31.53
CA ARG A 226 -14.95 -0.54 -32.83
C ARG A 226 -15.14 0.93 -33.21
N ASP A 227 -15.40 1.78 -32.23
CA ASP A 227 -15.80 3.17 -32.43
C ASP A 227 -14.68 4.18 -32.14
N ILE A 228 -13.52 3.73 -31.62
CA ILE A 228 -12.43 4.64 -31.27
C ILE A 228 -11.98 5.44 -32.49
N SER A 229 -11.77 4.78 -33.64
CA SER A 229 -11.29 5.41 -34.87
C SER A 229 -12.25 6.44 -35.47
N LYS A 230 -13.53 6.47 -35.05
CA LYS A 230 -14.52 7.46 -35.53
C LYS A 230 -14.23 8.86 -35.02
N ASN A 231 -13.69 8.98 -33.81
CA ASN A 231 -13.51 10.26 -33.11
C ASN A 231 -12.06 10.49 -32.62
N TRP A 232 -11.19 9.49 -32.78
CA TRP A 232 -9.81 9.53 -32.33
C TRP A 232 -8.87 9.05 -33.44
N ASP A 233 -7.85 9.85 -33.72
CA ASP A 233 -6.80 9.48 -34.67
C ASP A 233 -5.81 8.53 -34.01
N LEU A 234 -6.01 7.22 -34.24
CA LEU A 234 -5.17 6.16 -33.70
C LEU A 234 -3.70 6.23 -34.18
N SER A 235 -3.39 6.96 -35.25
CA SER A 235 -2.00 7.14 -35.69
C SER A 235 -1.15 7.94 -34.70
N ARG A 236 -1.81 8.74 -33.84
CA ARG A 236 -1.17 9.53 -32.76
C ARG A 236 -0.98 8.74 -31.47
N THR A 237 -1.31 7.44 -31.45
CA THR A 237 -1.29 6.62 -30.23
C THR A 237 0.11 6.58 -29.64
N SER A 238 0.20 6.91 -28.36
CA SER A 238 1.40 6.70 -27.55
C SER A 238 1.25 5.42 -26.75
N PHE A 239 2.35 4.69 -26.55
CA PHE A 239 2.36 3.48 -25.72
C PHE A 239 3.15 3.74 -24.45
N HIS A 240 2.50 3.58 -23.30
CA HIS A 240 3.15 3.77 -22.02
C HIS A 240 3.85 2.49 -21.57
N ASN A 241 5.17 2.52 -21.62
CA ASN A 241 6.01 1.32 -21.47
C ASN A 241 5.98 0.68 -20.09
N VAL A 242 5.69 1.44 -19.02
CA VAL A 242 5.67 0.89 -17.66
C VAL A 242 4.32 0.23 -17.38
N SER A 243 3.20 0.93 -17.55
CA SER A 243 1.85 0.38 -17.34
C SER A 243 1.39 -0.61 -18.43
N LYS A 244 2.11 -0.68 -19.56
CA LYS A 244 1.80 -1.51 -20.74
C LYS A 244 0.45 -1.18 -21.37
N THR A 245 0.15 0.10 -21.51
CA THR A 245 -1.15 0.57 -22.03
C THR A 245 -1.00 1.64 -23.10
N PRO A 246 -1.81 1.61 -24.16
CA PRO A 246 -1.90 2.71 -25.12
C PRO A 246 -2.74 3.87 -24.57
N TYR A 247 -2.41 5.08 -25.03
CA TYR A 247 -3.19 6.28 -24.76
C TYR A 247 -3.04 7.32 -25.88
N LEU A 248 -3.95 8.28 -25.89
CA LEU A 248 -3.94 9.46 -26.74
C LEU A 248 -4.10 10.69 -25.87
N TRP A 249 -3.16 11.63 -26.01
CA TRP A 249 -3.27 12.98 -25.47
C TRP A 249 -3.32 13.98 -26.62
N ILE A 250 -4.44 14.68 -26.76
CA ILE A 250 -4.67 15.68 -27.81
C ILE A 250 -4.73 17.05 -27.15
N MET A 251 -3.56 17.69 -27.06
CA MET A 251 -3.37 18.97 -26.37
C MET A 251 -4.29 20.06 -26.92
N GLU A 252 -4.43 20.16 -28.24
CA GLU A 252 -5.22 21.21 -28.90
C GLU A 252 -6.71 21.13 -28.54
N GLN A 253 -7.20 19.93 -28.22
CA GLN A 253 -8.59 19.67 -27.84
C GLN A 253 -8.77 19.48 -26.34
N ARG A 254 -7.68 19.45 -25.57
CA ARG A 254 -7.66 19.08 -24.14
C ARG A 254 -8.40 17.77 -23.87
N LYS A 255 -8.16 16.77 -24.74
CA LYS A 255 -8.79 15.44 -24.67
C LYS A 255 -7.76 14.35 -24.41
N PHE A 256 -8.12 13.42 -23.53
CA PHE A 256 -7.32 12.25 -23.22
C PHE A 256 -8.16 10.98 -23.43
N LEU A 257 -7.58 9.93 -24.01
CA LEU A 257 -8.17 8.59 -24.11
C LEU A 257 -7.14 7.54 -23.68
N GLY A 258 -7.48 6.70 -22.72
CA GLY A 258 -6.75 5.46 -22.43
C GLY A 258 -7.60 4.25 -22.84
N PHE A 259 -6.98 3.21 -23.39
CA PHE A 259 -7.71 2.09 -24.00
C PHE A 259 -6.86 0.80 -24.03
N GLU A 260 -7.40 -0.27 -24.62
CA GLU A 260 -6.66 -1.49 -24.97
C GLU A 260 -6.39 -1.55 -26.48
N ASN A 261 -5.25 -2.10 -26.88
CA ASN A 261 -4.95 -2.42 -28.27
C ASN A 261 -4.28 -3.81 -28.35
N PRO A 262 -3.99 -4.34 -29.55
CA PRO A 262 -3.33 -5.65 -29.67
C PRO A 262 -2.03 -5.76 -28.89
N THR A 263 -1.24 -4.70 -28.82
CA THR A 263 0.03 -4.68 -28.07
C THR A 263 -0.18 -4.82 -26.55
N SER A 264 -1.12 -4.09 -25.95
CA SER A 264 -1.38 -4.20 -24.51
C SER A 264 -2.01 -5.55 -24.15
N ILE A 265 -2.90 -6.09 -25.00
CA ILE A 265 -3.45 -7.43 -24.83
C ILE A 265 -2.36 -8.50 -24.91
N ASP A 266 -1.38 -8.36 -25.80
CA ASP A 266 -0.25 -9.30 -25.89
C ASP A 266 0.60 -9.34 -24.60
N PHE A 267 0.81 -8.18 -23.97
CA PHE A 267 1.45 -8.10 -22.64
C PHE A 267 0.59 -8.79 -21.57
N LYS A 268 -0.73 -8.59 -21.57
CA LYS A 268 -1.64 -9.24 -20.62
C LYS A 268 -1.74 -10.74 -20.80
N LEU A 269 -1.63 -11.24 -22.03
CA LEU A 269 -1.52 -12.66 -22.32
C LEU A 269 -0.24 -13.25 -21.73
N SER A 270 0.89 -12.59 -22.00
CA SER A 270 2.19 -13.03 -21.47
C SER A 270 2.18 -13.02 -19.95
N TYR A 271 1.56 -12.00 -19.34
CA TYR A 271 1.33 -11.91 -17.92
C TYR A 271 0.48 -13.07 -17.37
N ALA A 272 -0.65 -13.38 -18.00
CA ALA A 272 -1.53 -14.45 -17.55
C ALA A 272 -0.83 -15.81 -17.56
N ILE A 273 -0.01 -16.08 -18.58
CA ILE A 273 0.84 -17.28 -18.69
C ILE A 273 1.90 -17.27 -17.58
N GLU A 274 2.66 -16.18 -17.44
CA GLU A 274 3.73 -16.05 -16.43
C GLU A 274 3.18 -16.25 -15.01
N LYS A 275 1.99 -15.72 -14.73
CA LYS A 275 1.35 -15.78 -13.41
C LYS A 275 0.50 -17.03 -13.20
N ASN A 276 0.47 -17.94 -14.16
CA ASN A 276 -0.26 -19.21 -14.08
C ASN A 276 -1.74 -18.99 -13.72
N LEU A 277 -2.38 -18.01 -14.39
CA LEU A 277 -3.79 -17.68 -14.20
C LEU A 277 -4.70 -18.72 -14.85
N GLY A 278 -5.95 -18.81 -14.36
CA GLY A 278 -6.97 -19.74 -14.87
C GLY A 278 -7.46 -19.41 -16.29
N GLY A 279 -7.36 -18.14 -16.69
CA GLY A 279 -7.80 -17.71 -18.01
C GLY A 279 -7.96 -16.19 -18.12
N LEU A 280 -8.74 -15.78 -19.11
CA LEU A 280 -9.10 -14.39 -19.39
C LEU A 280 -10.62 -14.24 -19.42
N MET A 281 -11.08 -13.02 -19.13
CA MET A 281 -12.46 -12.57 -19.34
C MET A 281 -12.43 -11.26 -20.13
N PHE A 282 -13.42 -11.04 -21.01
CA PHE A 282 -13.50 -9.86 -21.85
C PHE A 282 -14.82 -9.12 -21.62
N TRP A 283 -14.75 -7.80 -21.43
CA TRP A 283 -15.93 -6.93 -21.38
C TRP A 283 -15.87 -5.85 -22.46
N SER A 284 -16.69 -5.91 -23.50
CA SER A 284 -17.54 -7.04 -23.90
C SER A 284 -17.34 -7.32 -25.39
N ILE A 285 -17.75 -8.51 -25.82
CA ILE A 285 -17.47 -9.03 -27.16
C ILE A 285 -18.04 -8.14 -28.28
N ASP A 286 -19.18 -7.47 -28.03
CA ASP A 286 -19.82 -6.55 -28.99
C ASP A 286 -19.08 -5.22 -29.17
N LEU A 287 -18.13 -4.90 -28.29
CA LEU A 287 -17.31 -3.70 -28.38
C LEU A 287 -16.08 -3.89 -29.28
N ASP A 288 -15.75 -5.13 -29.62
CA ASP A 288 -14.71 -5.43 -30.62
C ASP A 288 -15.19 -5.05 -32.04
N ASP A 289 -14.24 -4.93 -32.96
CA ASP A 289 -14.52 -4.62 -34.35
C ASP A 289 -14.99 -5.85 -35.14
N ASP A 290 -15.49 -5.64 -36.36
CA ASP A 290 -15.99 -6.73 -37.21
C ASP A 290 -14.90 -7.70 -37.67
N ASN A 291 -13.62 -7.40 -37.41
CA ASN A 291 -12.49 -8.29 -37.66
C ASN A 291 -12.10 -9.11 -36.43
N ASP A 292 -12.82 -8.99 -35.30
CA ASP A 292 -12.49 -9.60 -34.01
C ASP A 292 -11.04 -9.29 -33.59
N THR A 293 -10.55 -8.08 -33.85
CA THR A 293 -9.12 -7.74 -33.69
C THR A 293 -8.62 -8.00 -32.27
N LEU A 294 -9.35 -7.55 -31.26
CA LEU A 294 -8.95 -7.72 -29.86
C LEU A 294 -9.14 -9.17 -29.41
N LEU A 295 -10.23 -9.83 -29.79
CA LEU A 295 -10.50 -11.22 -29.47
C LEU A 295 -9.45 -12.16 -30.08
N LYS A 296 -9.15 -12.03 -31.38
CA LYS A 296 -8.10 -12.82 -32.06
C LYS A 296 -6.75 -12.62 -31.40
N THR A 297 -6.44 -11.39 -30.98
CA THR A 297 -5.20 -11.11 -30.24
C THR A 297 -5.23 -11.85 -28.91
N ALA A 298 -6.30 -11.73 -28.14
CA ALA A 298 -6.46 -12.36 -26.83
C ALA A 298 -6.53 -13.89 -26.86
N THR A 299 -6.74 -14.49 -28.03
CA THR A 299 -6.71 -15.96 -28.22
C THR A 299 -5.50 -16.42 -29.03
N SER A 300 -4.53 -15.55 -29.30
CA SER A 300 -3.38 -15.85 -30.17
C SER A 300 -2.32 -16.75 -29.51
N LYS A 301 -2.30 -16.81 -28.17
CA LYS A 301 -1.39 -17.64 -27.38
C LYS A 301 -2.19 -18.69 -26.63
N ASP A 302 -1.64 -19.89 -26.57
CA ASP A 302 -2.21 -20.95 -25.75
C ASP A 302 -1.93 -20.66 -24.27
N LEU A 303 -2.96 -20.30 -23.52
CA LEU A 303 -2.87 -20.10 -22.07
C LEU A 303 -2.66 -21.44 -21.33
N CYS A 304 -2.99 -22.56 -21.97
CA CYS A 304 -2.79 -23.91 -21.46
C CYS A 304 -1.41 -24.49 -21.84
N HIS A 305 -0.51 -23.67 -22.42
CA HIS A 305 0.80 -24.13 -22.88
C HIS A 305 1.69 -24.54 -21.70
N GLY A 306 1.65 -25.83 -21.38
CA GLY A 306 2.30 -26.40 -20.21
C GLY A 306 1.52 -27.58 -19.64
N SER A 307 0.99 -28.48 -20.47
CA SER A 307 0.38 -29.75 -20.04
C SER A 307 1.35 -30.69 -19.30
N THR A 308 2.59 -30.25 -19.06
CA THR A 308 3.55 -30.83 -18.10
C THR A 308 3.48 -30.21 -16.69
N LEU A 309 2.69 -29.15 -16.48
CA LEU A 309 2.30 -28.68 -15.15
C LEU A 309 1.44 -29.77 -14.54
N ASN A 310 2.09 -30.55 -13.69
CA ASN A 310 1.44 -31.46 -12.79
C ASN A 310 0.37 -30.66 -12.03
N TRP A 311 -0.92 -30.88 -12.33
CA TRP A 311 -2.05 -30.17 -11.69
C TRP A 311 -2.05 -30.31 -10.14
N SER A 312 -1.20 -31.18 -9.61
CA SER A 312 -0.91 -31.33 -8.18
C SER A 312 0.08 -30.29 -7.61
N GLN A 313 0.84 -29.57 -8.45
CA GLN A 313 1.73 -28.49 -8.05
C GLN A 313 1.08 -27.14 -8.34
N LYS A 314 0.23 -26.69 -7.42
CA LYS A 314 -0.32 -25.33 -7.39
C LYS A 314 0.77 -24.31 -7.09
N THR A 315 1.57 -23.95 -8.09
CA THR A 315 2.61 -22.92 -7.95
C THR A 315 2.00 -21.54 -8.11
N ILE A 316 2.21 -20.69 -7.10
CA ILE A 316 1.80 -19.29 -7.10
C ILE A 316 3.00 -18.46 -7.51
N ASN A 317 2.93 -17.84 -8.68
CA ASN A 317 4.02 -17.03 -9.24
C ASN A 317 3.94 -15.56 -8.76
N TYR A 318 3.63 -15.38 -7.48
CA TYR A 318 3.57 -14.10 -6.77
C TYR A 318 4.32 -14.15 -5.44
N LYS A 319 4.92 -13.03 -5.06
CA LYS A 319 5.53 -12.86 -3.74
C LYS A 319 4.48 -12.35 -2.75
N CYS A 320 3.92 -13.25 -1.95
CA CYS A 320 2.89 -12.90 -0.98
C CYS A 320 3.49 -12.39 0.34
N SER A 321 2.88 -11.36 0.92
CA SER A 321 3.23 -10.90 2.27
C SER A 321 3.03 -12.03 3.30
N PRO A 322 4.04 -12.33 4.14
CA PRO A 322 3.91 -13.34 5.19
C PRO A 322 3.07 -12.87 6.39
N LEU A 323 2.78 -11.56 6.49
CA LEU A 323 2.04 -11.01 7.61
C LEU A 323 0.53 -11.17 7.42
N LYS A 324 -0.15 -11.58 8.49
CA LYS A 324 -1.62 -11.62 8.55
C LYS A 324 -2.22 -10.33 9.09
N ASP A 325 -1.40 -9.50 9.73
CA ASP A 325 -1.76 -8.24 10.37
C ASP A 325 -1.12 -7.05 9.65
N LYS A 326 -1.85 -5.93 9.58
CA LYS A 326 -1.37 -4.65 9.08
C LYS A 326 -0.38 -4.04 10.06
N ARG A 327 0.77 -3.57 9.57
CA ARG A 327 1.85 -2.95 10.38
C ARG A 327 2.36 -1.63 9.82
N TRP A 328 1.53 -0.89 9.11
CA TRP A 328 1.90 0.35 8.43
C TRP A 328 0.81 1.38 8.58
N TRP A 329 1.20 2.66 8.58
CA TRP A 329 0.27 3.78 8.62
C TRP A 329 -0.29 4.08 7.22
N THR A 330 -1.60 4.23 7.12
CA THR A 330 -2.28 4.73 5.91
C THR A 330 -2.88 6.10 6.17
N MET A 331 -3.21 6.82 5.09
CA MET A 331 -3.93 8.10 5.17
C MET A 331 -5.27 8.01 5.92
N ALA A 332 -5.89 6.82 5.93
CA ALA A 332 -7.13 6.60 6.67
C ALA A 332 -6.91 6.50 8.19
N ASP A 333 -5.70 6.12 8.63
CA ASP A 333 -5.36 6.03 10.06
C ASP A 333 -4.94 7.41 10.61
N SER A 334 -4.11 8.15 9.87
CA SER A 334 -3.63 9.49 10.25
C SER A 334 -2.90 10.16 9.10
N GLU A 335 -3.27 11.39 8.75
CA GLU A 335 -2.54 12.19 7.74
C GLU A 335 -1.11 12.52 8.16
N VAL A 336 -0.84 12.60 9.46
CA VAL A 336 0.48 12.95 10.01
C VAL A 336 1.40 11.74 10.02
N LEU A 337 0.86 10.55 10.31
CA LEU A 337 1.66 9.34 10.47
C LEU A 337 1.74 8.51 9.18
N ALA A 338 0.84 8.74 8.23
CA ALA A 338 0.79 8.01 6.97
C ALA A 338 2.15 7.96 6.28
N GLY A 339 2.56 6.75 5.92
CA GLY A 339 3.84 6.51 5.27
C GLY A 339 5.06 6.60 6.18
N MET A 340 4.97 6.93 7.48
CA MET A 340 6.13 6.81 8.38
C MET A 340 6.50 5.33 8.58
N CYS A 341 7.80 5.03 8.53
CA CYS A 341 8.34 3.68 8.66
C CYS A 341 9.66 3.65 9.45
N GLY A 342 10.02 2.45 9.91
CA GLY A 342 11.25 2.22 10.63
C GLY A 342 11.15 2.53 12.13
N ARG A 343 12.31 2.53 12.81
CA ARG A 343 12.39 2.48 14.28
C ARG A 343 12.31 3.85 14.96
N SER A 344 12.35 4.92 14.17
CA SER A 344 12.13 6.29 14.66
C SER A 344 10.65 6.70 14.60
N ALA A 345 9.83 5.97 13.84
CA ALA A 345 8.42 6.27 13.66
C ALA A 345 7.56 5.84 14.87
N PRO A 346 6.44 6.53 15.12
CA PRO A 346 5.44 6.08 16.09
C PRO A 346 4.96 4.67 15.82
N LEU A 347 4.78 3.89 16.90
CA LEU A 347 4.39 2.49 16.78
C LEU A 347 2.98 2.34 16.19
N PHE A 348 2.83 1.43 15.24
CA PHE A 348 1.53 1.00 14.74
C PHE A 348 1.11 -0.28 15.45
N ASN A 349 0.01 -0.26 16.21
CA ASN A 349 -0.47 -1.41 17.00
C ASN A 349 0.62 -2.06 17.88
N GLY A 350 1.55 -1.24 18.42
CA GLY A 350 2.67 -1.70 19.25
C GLY A 350 3.88 -2.25 18.49
N TYR A 351 3.88 -2.16 17.15
CA TYR A 351 4.98 -2.57 16.28
C TYR A 351 5.68 -1.35 15.67
N TYR A 352 6.97 -1.48 15.35
CA TYR A 352 7.62 -0.51 14.48
C TYR A 352 6.98 -0.57 13.09
N PRO A 353 6.50 0.56 12.55
CA PRO A 353 5.79 0.54 11.30
C PRO A 353 6.74 0.17 10.15
N VAL A 354 6.26 -0.68 9.27
CA VAL A 354 6.89 -1.05 8.01
C VAL A 354 6.16 -0.35 6.87
N CYS A 355 6.59 -0.61 5.64
CA CYS A 355 5.88 -0.19 4.46
C CYS A 355 5.02 -1.33 3.91
N ASP A 356 3.93 -1.01 3.22
CA ASP A 356 3.01 -2.01 2.65
C ASP A 356 3.74 -2.79 1.54
N PRO A 357 4.15 -4.05 1.76
CA PRO A 357 4.90 -4.83 0.75
C PRO A 357 4.09 -5.07 -0.52
N ASP A 358 2.77 -4.93 -0.42
CA ASP A 358 1.85 -5.15 -1.51
C ASP A 358 1.44 -3.85 -2.19
N ASP A 359 1.84 -2.65 -1.74
CA ASP A 359 1.57 -1.39 -2.46
C ASP A 359 2.80 -0.95 -3.29
N PRO A 360 2.81 -1.13 -4.62
CA PRO A 360 3.94 -0.73 -5.46
C PRO A 360 4.35 0.75 -5.33
N GLY A 361 3.44 1.63 -4.92
CA GLY A 361 3.73 3.06 -4.73
C GLY A 361 4.38 3.38 -3.37
N TYR A 362 4.32 2.45 -2.42
CA TYR A 362 4.75 2.70 -1.03
C TYR A 362 5.42 1.49 -0.38
N SER A 363 6.02 0.59 -1.15
CA SER A 363 6.57 -0.68 -0.62
C SER A 363 7.99 -0.57 -0.07
N CYS A 364 8.66 0.57 -0.25
CA CYS A 364 10.04 0.77 0.19
C CYS A 364 10.13 1.80 1.30
N CYS A 365 10.79 1.44 2.41
CA CYS A 365 11.11 2.38 3.49
C CYS A 365 12.42 3.10 3.16
N GLY A 366 12.33 4.40 2.88
CA GLY A 366 13.48 5.24 2.57
C GLY A 366 14.34 5.55 3.79
N LYS A 367 15.57 6.02 3.56
CA LYS A 367 16.55 6.34 4.62
C LYS A 367 16.05 7.30 5.71
N PHE A 368 15.09 8.16 5.37
CA PHE A 368 14.50 9.16 6.26
C PHE A 368 13.25 8.67 7.02
N GLY A 369 12.92 7.37 6.96
CA GLY A 369 11.80 6.80 7.69
C GLY A 369 10.43 7.09 7.05
N TYR A 370 10.38 7.21 5.72
CA TYR A 370 9.13 7.34 4.97
C TYR A 370 9.03 6.31 3.85
N CYS A 371 7.82 5.78 3.65
CA CYS A 371 7.47 4.86 2.60
C CYS A 371 7.31 5.59 1.27
N GLY A 372 7.76 4.93 0.21
CA GLY A 372 7.59 5.38 -1.15
C GLY A 372 8.03 4.32 -2.15
N SER A 373 8.25 4.76 -3.38
CA SER A 373 8.68 3.94 -4.50
C SER A 373 9.75 4.66 -5.31
N GLY A 374 10.51 3.91 -6.11
CA GLY A 374 11.57 4.46 -6.96
C GLY A 374 12.94 4.47 -6.27
N PRO A 375 14.01 4.84 -7.00
CA PRO A 375 15.38 4.66 -6.54
C PRO A 375 15.71 5.36 -5.23
N GLU A 376 15.09 6.50 -4.95
CA GLU A 376 15.32 7.26 -3.72
C GLU A 376 14.78 6.58 -2.45
N PHE A 377 13.78 5.69 -2.61
CA PHE A 377 13.18 4.91 -1.53
C PHE A 377 13.62 3.45 -1.52
N CYS A 378 13.97 2.88 -2.67
CA CYS A 378 14.22 1.45 -2.82
C CYS A 378 15.70 1.09 -2.99
N ASP A 379 16.51 1.96 -3.60
CA ASP A 379 17.88 1.64 -4.06
C ASP A 379 18.97 2.30 -3.22
N CYS A 380 18.60 2.95 -2.10
CA CYS A 380 19.58 3.53 -1.20
C CYS A 380 20.15 2.49 -0.23
N TYR A 381 21.40 2.69 0.20
CA TYR A 381 22.11 1.76 1.09
C TYR A 381 21.36 1.43 2.39
N GLU A 382 20.60 2.39 2.93
CA GLU A 382 19.83 2.25 4.18
C GLU A 382 18.33 1.99 3.95
N CYS A 383 17.93 1.78 2.70
CA CYS A 383 16.54 1.58 2.33
C CYS A 383 16.14 0.12 2.54
N VAL A 384 14.88 -0.11 2.90
CA VAL A 384 14.31 -1.45 3.05
C VAL A 384 13.20 -1.64 2.02
N ASN A 385 13.45 -2.47 1.01
CA ASN A 385 12.50 -2.75 -0.06
C ASN A 385 11.64 -3.97 0.28
N TYR A 386 10.50 -3.75 0.93
CA TYR A 386 9.58 -4.82 1.32
C TYR A 386 8.82 -5.41 0.12
N GLY A 387 8.66 -4.66 -0.97
CA GLY A 387 8.04 -5.16 -2.20
C GLY A 387 8.90 -6.20 -2.92
N ALA A 388 10.22 -5.98 -2.96
CA ALA A 388 11.17 -6.91 -3.56
C ALA A 388 11.37 -8.18 -2.71
N ASP A 389 11.40 -8.04 -1.39
CA ASP A 389 11.51 -9.17 -0.44
C ASP A 389 10.54 -9.00 0.75
N PRO A 390 9.31 -9.51 0.64
CA PRO A 390 8.35 -9.46 1.74
C PRO A 390 8.77 -10.23 3.00
N LEU A 391 9.76 -11.14 2.91
CA LEU A 391 10.28 -11.85 4.08
C LEU A 391 11.08 -10.95 5.02
N LEU A 392 11.48 -9.75 4.57
CA LEU A 392 12.07 -8.72 5.43
C LEU A 392 11.14 -8.32 6.58
N LEU A 393 9.82 -8.51 6.44
CA LEU A 393 8.83 -8.31 7.49
C LEU A 393 9.00 -9.25 8.69
N LEU A 394 9.78 -10.34 8.53
CA LEU A 394 10.04 -11.34 9.56
C LEU A 394 11.40 -11.16 10.26
N LYS A 395 12.28 -10.27 9.78
CA LYS A 395 13.60 -10.02 10.41
C LYS A 395 13.45 -9.27 11.76
N GLN A 396 14.38 -9.52 12.69
CA GLN A 396 14.43 -9.17 14.15
C GLN A 396 13.82 -7.82 14.64
N PRO A 397 13.47 -7.75 15.95
CA PRO A 397 12.11 -7.69 16.48
C PRO A 397 11.27 -6.55 15.92
N VAL A 398 10.03 -6.90 15.57
CA VAL A 398 9.01 -6.01 15.01
C VAL A 398 8.28 -5.22 16.12
N LYS A 399 8.58 -5.48 17.39
CA LYS A 399 8.15 -4.70 18.56
C LYS A 399 9.36 -4.11 19.27
N PRO A 400 9.20 -3.00 20.00
CA PRO A 400 10.26 -2.50 20.87
C PRO A 400 10.80 -3.56 21.83
N THR A 401 12.12 -3.60 22.01
CA THR A 401 12.77 -4.49 23.00
C THR A 401 12.52 -4.03 24.44
N VAL A 402 12.14 -2.76 24.62
CA VAL A 402 11.81 -2.13 25.90
C VAL A 402 10.58 -1.24 25.76
N GLU A 403 9.97 -0.85 26.88
CA GLU A 403 8.93 0.17 26.91
C GLU A 403 9.42 1.46 26.21
N VAL A 404 8.58 2.06 25.37
CA VAL A 404 8.94 3.29 24.65
C VAL A 404 9.21 4.41 25.64
N GLN A 405 10.45 4.89 25.62
CA GLN A 405 10.90 5.99 26.45
C GLN A 405 11.74 6.97 25.64
N TRP A 406 11.37 7.26 24.39
CA TRP A 406 12.05 8.22 23.51
C TRP A 406 11.03 9.03 22.71
N HIS A 407 11.46 10.16 22.17
CA HIS A 407 10.67 10.94 21.21
C HIS A 407 10.75 10.29 19.83
N THR A 408 9.61 10.15 19.16
CA THR A 408 9.48 9.65 17.79
C THR A 408 9.51 10.80 16.77
N ASP A 409 9.61 10.49 15.48
CA ASP A 409 9.82 11.48 14.41
C ASP A 409 8.67 12.48 14.19
N ASN A 410 7.49 12.18 14.71
CA ASN A 410 6.35 13.09 14.75
C ASN A 410 6.45 14.15 15.88
N ALA A 411 7.44 14.04 16.77
CA ALA A 411 7.66 15.04 17.81
C ALA A 411 8.17 16.36 17.20
N SER A 412 8.02 17.44 17.97
CA SER A 412 8.49 18.76 17.55
C SER A 412 10.03 18.80 17.40
N PRO A 413 10.57 19.71 16.56
CA PRO A 413 12.01 19.77 16.27
C PRO A 413 12.91 19.83 17.51
N GLU A 414 12.46 20.51 18.58
CA GLU A 414 13.19 20.65 19.84
C GLU A 414 13.23 19.36 20.70
N LYS A 415 12.32 18.42 20.44
CA LYS A 415 12.21 17.12 21.12
C LYS A 415 12.92 15.99 20.36
N ARG A 416 12.93 16.03 19.03
CA ARG A 416 13.47 14.96 18.18
C ARG A 416 14.95 14.71 18.42
N ASN A 417 15.33 13.42 18.44
CA ASN A 417 16.70 12.96 18.67
C ASN A 417 17.34 13.46 19.99
N ARG A 418 16.54 13.88 20.97
CA ARG A 418 17.03 14.33 22.27
C ARG A 418 16.92 13.23 23.32
N CYS A 419 17.93 13.16 24.18
CA CYS A 419 18.01 12.18 25.26
C CYS A 419 18.59 12.80 26.52
N GLY A 420 18.33 12.15 27.64
CA GLY A 420 18.90 12.52 28.92
C GLY A 420 18.20 13.65 29.64
N PRO A 421 18.73 14.05 30.82
CA PRO A 421 18.01 14.90 31.77
C PRO A 421 17.70 16.30 31.23
N PHE A 422 18.48 16.77 30.24
CA PHE A 422 18.32 18.08 29.60
C PHE A 422 17.43 18.05 28.35
N ALA A 423 16.99 16.87 27.92
CA ALA A 423 16.00 16.75 26.86
C ALA A 423 14.60 17.09 27.40
N PRO A 424 13.70 17.65 26.57
CA PRO A 424 12.31 17.82 26.97
C PRO A 424 11.72 16.49 27.45
N LYS A 425 11.02 16.53 28.59
CA LYS A 425 10.41 15.32 29.17
C LYS A 425 9.37 14.72 28.22
N LEU A 426 9.19 13.42 28.34
CA LEU A 426 8.07 12.71 27.74
C LEU A 426 6.77 13.13 28.44
N ASP A 427 5.63 12.87 27.82
CA ASP A 427 4.33 13.28 28.36
C ASP A 427 4.00 12.60 29.71
N ASN A 428 4.59 11.43 29.96
CA ASN A 428 4.52 10.73 31.25
C ASN A 428 5.55 11.23 32.29
N GLY A 429 6.24 12.33 32.03
CA GLY A 429 7.26 12.92 32.91
C GLY A 429 8.61 12.20 32.94
N LYS A 430 8.73 11.03 32.28
CA LYS A 430 10.00 10.28 32.22
C LYS A 430 11.03 11.03 31.35
N THR A 431 12.31 10.84 31.69
CA THR A 431 13.44 11.34 30.89
C THR A 431 13.56 10.52 29.61
N PRO A 432 13.64 11.12 28.41
CA PRO A 432 13.80 10.37 27.18
C PRO A 432 15.18 9.72 27.10
N ILE A 433 15.24 8.50 26.59
CA ILE A 433 16.44 7.76 26.21
C ILE A 433 16.60 7.78 24.69
N CYS A 434 17.69 7.21 24.20
CA CYS A 434 17.80 6.87 22.77
C CYS A 434 17.21 5.49 22.53
N ASN A 435 16.59 5.30 21.36
CA ASN A 435 15.95 4.03 21.04
C ASN A 435 17.03 2.92 20.90
N PRO A 436 17.07 1.92 21.80
CA PRO A 436 18.08 0.85 21.74
C PRO A 436 17.94 0.00 20.46
N ASP A 437 16.75 -0.02 19.88
CA ASP A 437 16.47 -0.78 18.67
C ASP A 437 16.92 -0.07 17.40
N ASN A 438 17.18 1.24 17.45
CA ASN A 438 17.52 2.06 16.29
C ASN A 438 19.02 2.05 16.03
N ASP A 439 19.45 1.38 14.97
CA ASP A 439 20.84 1.25 14.51
C ASP A 439 21.53 2.59 14.20
N LYS A 440 20.75 3.65 13.95
CA LYS A 440 21.27 5.01 13.66
C LYS A 440 21.37 5.90 14.90
N ALA A 441 20.66 5.58 15.97
CA ALA A 441 20.45 6.50 17.08
C ALA A 441 20.21 5.80 18.43
N TYR A 442 21.07 4.85 18.80
CA TYR A 442 20.97 4.07 20.05
C TYR A 442 21.83 4.61 21.20
N CYS A 443 22.77 5.52 20.94
CA CYS A 443 23.63 6.10 21.97
C CYS A 443 23.25 7.55 22.28
N CYS A 444 23.21 7.90 23.55
CA CYS A 444 23.07 9.28 23.98
C CYS A 444 24.42 9.91 24.26
N SER A 445 24.72 10.99 23.53
CA SER A 445 25.88 11.83 23.80
C SER A 445 25.75 12.58 25.13
N ASN A 446 26.87 13.03 25.69
CA ASN A 446 26.87 13.95 26.84
C ASN A 446 26.18 15.30 26.54
N ALA A 447 25.96 15.63 25.26
CA ALA A 447 25.19 16.79 24.83
C ALA A 447 23.68 16.57 24.80
N GLY A 448 23.22 15.35 25.10
CA GLY A 448 21.79 15.01 25.13
C GLY A 448 21.19 14.84 23.73
N TYR A 449 22.00 14.33 22.79
CA TYR A 449 21.58 13.97 21.44
C TYR A 449 21.82 12.49 21.17
N CYS A 450 20.87 11.86 20.48
CA CYS A 450 20.96 10.49 20.03
C CYS A 450 21.76 10.36 18.73
N GLY A 451 22.61 9.33 18.66
CA GLY A 451 23.37 8.96 17.47
C GLY A 451 24.00 7.58 17.64
N ASN A 452 24.84 7.18 16.69
CA ASN A 452 25.53 5.88 16.70
C ASN A 452 27.05 5.99 16.49
N THR A 453 27.60 7.20 16.39
CA THR A 453 29.04 7.39 16.17
C THR A 453 29.84 7.20 17.46
N VAL A 454 31.16 7.06 17.34
CA VAL A 454 32.10 6.99 18.48
C VAL A 454 31.88 8.16 19.45
N HIS A 455 31.66 9.38 18.94
CA HIS A 455 31.37 10.55 19.78
C HIS A 455 30.06 10.47 20.55
N HIS A 456 29.08 9.69 20.07
CA HIS A 456 27.82 9.46 20.77
C HIS A 456 27.89 8.29 21.75
N CYS A 457 28.73 7.28 21.47
CA CYS A 457 28.74 6.03 22.23
C CYS A 457 29.88 5.91 23.23
N GLU A 458 31.06 6.48 22.93
CA GLU A 458 32.30 6.25 23.66
C GLU A 458 32.82 7.49 24.39
N CYS A 459 32.09 8.61 24.36
CA CYS A 459 32.48 9.79 25.12
C CYS A 459 32.32 9.58 26.64
N ALA A 460 33.04 10.36 27.43
CA ALA A 460 32.84 10.40 28.88
C ALA A 460 31.41 10.88 29.20
N GLY A 461 30.60 9.99 29.78
CA GLY A 461 29.19 10.25 30.14
C GLY A 461 28.17 9.89 29.04
N CYS A 462 28.64 9.37 27.91
CA CYS A 462 27.77 8.78 26.89
C CYS A 462 27.12 7.48 27.38
N ILE A 463 25.92 7.16 26.89
CA ILE A 463 25.19 5.93 27.24
C ILE A 463 24.78 5.18 25.97
N ASP A 464 25.29 3.95 25.79
CA ASP A 464 24.80 3.00 24.77
C ASP A 464 23.62 2.20 25.34
N TYR A 465 22.40 2.50 24.87
CA TYR A 465 21.19 1.88 25.39
C TYR A 465 20.97 0.43 24.92
N ARG A 466 21.72 -0.08 23.93
CA ARG A 466 21.68 -1.51 23.56
C ARG A 466 22.27 -2.41 24.63
N ARG A 467 23.32 -1.92 25.30
CA ARG A 467 24.05 -2.67 26.34
C ARG A 467 23.42 -2.51 27.72
N LYS A 468 22.73 -1.39 27.95
CA LYS A 468 22.09 -1.08 29.24
C LYS A 468 20.66 -0.54 29.08
N PRO A 469 19.74 -1.32 28.50
CA PRO A 469 18.33 -0.94 28.40
C PRO A 469 17.76 -0.73 29.81
N GLY A 470 17.49 0.52 30.19
CA GLY A 470 16.93 0.89 31.50
C GLY A 470 17.93 1.35 32.57
N SER A 471 19.25 1.39 32.30
CA SER A 471 20.22 1.95 33.26
C SER A 471 20.33 3.46 33.12
N PHE A 472 19.81 4.19 34.10
CA PHE A 472 20.02 5.62 34.25
C PHE A 472 21.22 5.87 35.16
N SER A 473 22.42 6.00 34.58
CA SER A 473 23.53 6.65 35.28
C SER A 473 24.08 7.78 34.42
N TYR A 474 23.40 8.92 34.44
CA TYR A 474 24.07 10.15 34.03
C TYR A 474 25.13 10.46 35.10
N LEU A 475 26.40 10.44 34.70
CA LEU A 475 27.40 11.24 35.39
C LEU A 475 27.01 12.69 35.09
N TYR A 476 26.19 13.26 35.99
CA TYR A 476 25.31 14.43 35.78
C TYR A 476 25.98 15.71 35.21
N PHE A 477 27.31 15.74 35.03
CA PHE A 477 28.07 16.97 34.75
C PHE A 477 29.29 16.80 33.86
N LEU A 478 29.46 15.67 33.17
CA LEU A 478 30.67 15.45 32.37
C LEU A 478 30.76 16.45 31.20
N GLY A 479 31.71 17.38 31.34
CA GLY A 479 31.99 18.42 30.37
C GLY A 479 31.05 19.63 30.44
N ARG A 480 30.27 19.82 31.51
CA ARG A 480 29.45 21.03 31.73
C ARG A 480 29.86 21.75 33.00
N CYS A 481 29.74 23.08 32.97
CA CYS A 481 30.22 23.95 34.03
C CYS A 481 29.42 25.25 34.09
N GLY A 482 29.37 25.85 35.28
CA GLY A 482 28.79 27.17 35.49
C GLY A 482 27.28 27.23 35.71
N PRO A 483 26.76 28.44 35.95
CA PRO A 483 25.43 28.67 36.55
C PRO A 483 24.25 28.43 35.61
N LYS A 484 24.51 28.18 34.32
CA LYS A 484 23.48 27.83 33.33
C LYS A 484 22.98 26.39 33.48
N PHE A 485 23.60 25.60 34.35
CA PHE A 485 23.25 24.21 34.61
C PHE A 485 22.84 24.04 36.09
N PRO A 486 22.00 23.04 36.41
CA PRO A 486 21.61 22.76 37.79
C PRO A 486 22.83 22.57 38.71
N LYS A 487 22.68 22.92 39.98
CA LYS A 487 23.69 22.64 41.00
C LYS A 487 23.91 21.12 41.14
N LEU A 488 25.15 20.73 41.41
CA LEU A 488 25.53 19.39 41.87
C LEU A 488 24.69 19.01 43.11
N PRO A 489 24.53 17.72 43.45
CA PRO A 489 23.91 17.29 44.71
C PRO A 489 24.54 17.93 45.97
N THR A 490 25.78 18.41 45.85
CA THR A 490 26.50 19.15 46.90
C THR A 490 26.06 20.61 47.06
N GLY A 491 25.09 21.09 46.26
CA GLY A 491 24.62 22.47 46.26
C GLY A 491 25.54 23.47 45.54
N LYS A 492 26.63 23.01 44.92
CA LYS A 492 27.59 23.83 44.18
C LYS A 492 27.37 23.74 42.67
N TYR A 493 27.75 24.76 41.92
CA TYR A 493 27.77 24.67 40.46
C TYR A 493 28.92 23.77 39.98
N ALA A 494 28.70 23.06 38.87
CA ALA A 494 29.73 22.21 38.28
C ALA A 494 30.93 23.04 37.78
N ILE A 495 32.12 22.49 37.97
CA ILE A 495 33.39 23.07 37.53
C ILE A 495 34.08 22.10 36.57
N CYS A 496 35.02 22.63 35.78
CA CYS A 496 35.87 21.81 34.93
C CYS A 496 37.03 21.24 35.74
N ASP A 497 37.51 20.06 35.35
CA ASP A 497 38.59 19.38 36.06
C ASP A 497 39.92 20.15 35.85
N PRO A 498 40.49 20.77 36.90
CA PRO A 498 41.71 21.55 36.78
C PRO A 498 42.94 20.71 36.38
N GLU A 499 42.91 19.40 36.67
CA GLU A 499 43.98 18.46 36.34
C GLU A 499 43.82 17.86 34.93
N SER A 500 42.68 18.09 34.28
CA SER A 500 42.45 17.59 32.92
C SER A 500 43.38 18.27 31.92
N ALA A 501 44.03 17.48 31.06
CA ALA A 501 44.85 18.01 29.97
C ALA A 501 44.02 18.71 28.87
N THR A 502 42.73 18.38 28.76
CA THR A 502 41.87 18.78 27.62
C THR A 502 40.58 19.47 28.02
N ALA A 503 40.23 19.52 29.31
CA ALA A 503 38.94 20.02 29.77
C ALA A 503 39.04 20.79 31.10
N TYR A 504 39.97 21.75 31.17
CA TYR A 504 40.24 22.55 32.38
C TYR A 504 39.66 23.98 32.34
N CYS A 505 39.08 24.40 31.20
CA CYS A 505 38.44 25.71 31.05
C CYS A 505 36.95 25.59 30.78
N CYS A 506 36.15 26.40 31.46
CA CYS A 506 34.72 26.54 31.22
C CYS A 506 34.43 27.66 30.22
N SER A 507 33.79 27.32 29.10
CA SER A 507 33.37 28.30 28.10
C SER A 507 32.14 29.12 28.54
N ARG A 508 31.83 30.22 27.84
CA ARG A 508 30.60 31.00 28.05
C ARG A 508 29.30 30.21 27.82
N ALA A 509 29.37 29.15 27.02
CA ALA A 509 28.27 28.21 26.79
C ALA A 509 28.15 27.17 27.94
N GLY A 510 29.11 27.18 28.87
CA GLY A 510 29.21 26.29 30.03
C GLY A 510 29.65 24.88 29.66
N TYR A 511 30.61 24.77 28.75
CA TYR A 511 31.26 23.52 28.36
C TYR A 511 32.72 23.51 28.84
N CYS A 512 33.18 22.36 29.32
CA CYS A 512 34.60 22.18 29.64
C CYS A 512 35.42 21.81 28.41
N GLY A 513 36.55 22.48 28.23
CA GLY A 513 37.50 22.23 27.14
C GLY A 513 38.85 22.92 27.40
N SER A 514 39.68 23.01 26.38
CA SER A 514 40.98 23.69 26.42
C SER A 514 41.20 24.51 25.13
N GLY A 515 42.13 25.46 25.16
CA GLY A 515 42.41 26.36 24.02
C GLY A 515 41.61 27.67 24.04
N GLU A 516 41.85 28.52 23.04
CA GLU A 516 41.40 29.92 23.02
C GLU A 516 39.87 30.08 23.16
N VAL A 517 39.09 29.21 22.52
CA VAL A 517 37.62 29.22 22.57
C VAL A 517 37.07 28.95 23.98
N TYR A 518 37.79 28.15 24.78
CA TYR A 518 37.36 27.76 26.13
C TYR A 518 38.03 28.58 27.23
N CYS A 519 39.26 29.05 27.02
CA CYS A 519 40.07 29.73 28.03
C CYS A 519 40.25 31.24 27.79
N GLY A 520 40.10 31.70 26.54
CA GLY A 520 40.43 33.08 26.12
C GLY A 520 39.24 34.04 26.12
N CYS A 521 38.03 33.60 26.47
CA CYS A 521 36.87 34.49 26.49
C CYS A 521 36.75 35.25 27.82
N SER A 522 36.22 36.48 27.77
CA SER A 522 36.09 37.37 28.95
C SER A 522 35.19 36.85 30.08
N LYS A 523 34.37 35.83 29.80
CA LYS A 523 33.50 35.15 30.78
C LYS A 523 33.86 33.66 30.97
N CYS A 524 35.02 33.25 30.47
CA CYS A 524 35.51 31.89 30.61
C CYS A 524 36.26 31.75 31.94
N VAL A 525 36.21 30.56 32.52
CA VAL A 525 36.93 30.29 33.77
C VAL A 525 37.94 29.17 33.52
N ASN A 526 39.22 29.50 33.64
CA ASN A 526 40.31 28.54 33.61
C ASN A 526 40.55 28.01 35.02
N PHE A 527 40.15 26.77 35.29
CA PHE A 527 40.27 26.14 36.61
C PHE A 527 41.70 25.66 36.90
N LYS A 528 42.55 25.50 35.89
CA LYS A 528 43.98 25.23 36.09
C LYS A 528 44.73 26.43 36.68
N ILE A 529 44.30 27.64 36.32
CA ILE A 529 44.82 28.88 36.90
C ILE A 529 44.10 29.21 38.21
N ASN A 530 42.78 28.99 38.27
CA ASN A 530 41.93 29.32 39.41
C ASN A 530 41.18 28.07 39.94
N PRO A 531 41.87 27.12 40.59
CA PRO A 531 41.28 25.84 41.00
C PRO A 531 40.22 25.97 42.10
N ASN A 532 40.30 27.05 42.90
CA ASN A 532 39.35 27.33 43.98
C ASN A 532 38.19 28.25 43.54
N PHE A 533 38.05 28.53 42.24
CA PHE A 533 36.98 29.39 41.75
C PHE A 533 35.62 28.78 42.06
N THR A 534 34.72 29.58 42.62
CA THR A 534 33.31 29.22 42.83
C THR A 534 32.43 30.23 42.12
N TRP A 535 31.39 29.71 41.46
CA TRP A 535 30.42 30.56 40.79
C TRP A 535 29.57 31.30 41.85
N PRO A 536 29.36 32.61 41.70
CA PRO A 536 28.54 33.37 42.63
C PRO A 536 27.10 32.85 42.59
N ASP A 537 26.50 32.71 43.78
CA ASP A 537 25.12 32.27 43.93
C ASP A 537 24.19 33.41 43.48
N THR A 538 23.87 33.41 42.19
CA THR A 538 23.07 34.46 41.57
C THR A 538 21.70 33.87 41.22
N THR A 539 20.65 34.45 41.78
CA THR A 539 19.27 33.98 41.67
C THR A 539 18.59 34.31 40.32
N HIS A 540 19.33 34.71 39.28
CA HIS A 540 18.74 35.04 37.97
C HIS A 540 19.62 34.60 36.79
N PRO A 541 19.05 33.94 35.77
CA PRO A 541 19.71 33.76 34.48
C PRO A 541 19.66 35.05 33.67
N LEU A 542 20.81 35.49 33.13
CA LEU A 542 20.90 36.45 32.02
C LEU A 542 20.85 35.72 30.68
#